data_AF-A0A347U7U3-F1
#
_entry.id   AF-A0A347U7U3-F1
#
_cell.length_a   1.000
_cell.length_b   1.000
_cell.length_c   1.000
_cell.angle_alpha   90.00
_cell.angle_beta   90.00
_cell.angle_gamma   90.00
#
_symmetry.space_group_name_H-M   'P 1'
#
loop_
_entity.id
_entity.type
_entity.pdbx_description
1 polymer ?
#
loop_
_entity_poly.entity_id
_entity_poly.type
_entity_poly.pdbx_seq_one_letter_code
_entity_poly.pdbx_strand_id
1 'polypeptide(L)'
;MARIEYLSESEIKKFEKAPEFENDIERNYYFTLPTLIHKQTVNFINDESFIILTLMFGYFKVTNKFFELNSFSPIDTKFISDKYQLSTFDSNVTFTSRTIQRYKQLRLN
;
A
#
# COMPACT_ATOMS: atom_id res chain seq x y z
N MET A 1 -8.92 5.31 -33.71
CA MET A 1 -7.52 5.67 -33.42
C MET A 1 -7.48 6.29 -32.03
N ALA A 2 -6.68 5.73 -31.11
CA ALA A 2 -6.54 6.31 -29.77
C ALA A 2 -5.68 7.58 -29.84
N ARG A 3 -6.17 8.70 -29.31
CA ARG A 3 -5.36 9.91 -29.09
C ARG A 3 -4.47 9.67 -27.88
N ILE A 4 -3.17 9.90 -28.04
CA ILE A 4 -2.22 9.94 -26.92
C ILE A 4 -2.18 11.40 -26.46
N GLU A 5 -2.73 11.67 -25.29
CA GLU A 5 -2.64 12.98 -24.63
C GLU A 5 -1.51 12.94 -23.59
N TYR A 6 -0.65 13.96 -23.60
CA TYR A 6 0.42 14.12 -22.62
C TYR A 6 -0.12 14.88 -21.40
N LEU A 7 0.11 14.35 -20.21
CA LEU A 7 -0.28 14.99 -18.95
C LEU A 7 0.55 16.25 -18.70
N SER A 8 -0.08 17.32 -18.23
CA SER A 8 0.61 18.50 -17.70
C SER A 8 1.39 18.16 -16.43
N GLU A 9 2.39 18.96 -16.06
CA GLU A 9 3.17 18.74 -14.83
C GLU A 9 2.30 18.61 -13.56
N SER A 10 1.22 19.38 -13.50
CA SER A 10 0.21 19.31 -12.43
C SER A 10 -0.55 17.99 -12.41
N GLU A 11 -0.86 17.42 -13.58
CA GLU A 11 -1.54 16.14 -13.69
C GLU A 11 -0.59 14.98 -13.39
N ILE A 12 0.69 15.11 -13.79
CA ILE A 12 1.74 14.17 -13.41
C ILE A 12 1.86 14.11 -11.88
N LYS A 13 1.94 15.27 -11.21
CA LYS A 13 2.00 15.33 -9.74
C LYS A 13 0.79 14.69 -9.06
N LYS A 14 -0.41 14.90 -9.60
CA LYS A 14 -1.63 14.23 -9.10
C LYS A 14 -1.59 12.72 -9.36
N PHE A 15 -1.07 12.30 -10.51
CA PHE A 15 -0.95 10.91 -10.90
C PHE A 15 0.11 10.15 -10.07
N GLU A 16 1.16 10.83 -9.62
CA GLU A 16 2.22 10.28 -8.77
C GLU A 16 1.88 10.33 -7.27
N LYS A 17 0.82 11.04 -6.88
CA LYS A 17 0.38 11.13 -5.49
C LYS A 17 -0.23 9.80 -5.02
N ALA A 18 0.08 9.43 -3.78
CA ALA A 18 -0.59 8.33 -3.09
C ALA A 18 -2.12 8.53 -3.11
N PRO A 19 -2.92 7.46 -3.22
CA PRO A 19 -4.37 7.55 -3.18
C PRO A 19 -4.82 8.11 -1.83
N GLU A 20 -5.79 9.01 -1.88
CA GLU A 20 -6.50 9.49 -0.70
C GLU A 20 -7.84 8.76 -0.65
N PHE A 21 -8.18 8.24 0.53
CA PHE A 21 -9.46 7.57 0.78
C PHE A 21 -10.43 8.54 1.44
N GLU A 22 -11.66 8.62 0.91
CA GLU A 22 -12.68 9.54 1.38
C GLU A 22 -13.17 9.18 2.79
N ASN A 23 -13.25 7.88 3.10
CA ASN A 23 -13.78 7.39 4.36
C ASN A 23 -13.20 6.03 4.76
N ASP A 24 -13.50 5.61 6.00
CA ASP A 24 -13.01 4.37 6.56
C ASP A 24 -13.63 3.11 5.94
N ILE A 25 -14.81 3.24 5.30
CA ILE A 25 -15.44 2.15 4.55
C ILE A 25 -14.59 1.82 3.32
N GLU A 26 -14.14 2.86 2.62
CA GLU A 26 -13.27 2.74 1.46
C GLU A 26 -11.90 2.16 1.85
N ARG A 27 -11.28 2.69 2.92
CA ARG A 27 -10.05 2.11 3.50
C ARG A 27 -10.25 0.64 3.83
N ASN A 28 -11.36 0.28 4.46
CA ASN A 28 -11.63 -1.11 4.79
C ASN A 28 -11.70 -2.00 3.55
N TYR A 29 -12.35 -1.55 2.48
CA TYR A 29 -12.48 -2.31 1.23
C TYR A 29 -11.14 -2.54 0.53
N TYR A 30 -10.26 -1.54 0.49
CA TYR A 30 -8.97 -1.64 -0.19
C TYR A 30 -7.89 -2.32 0.66
N PHE A 31 -7.90 -2.11 1.97
CA PHE A 31 -6.95 -2.73 2.90
C PHE A 31 -7.39 -4.09 3.46
N THR A 32 -8.52 -4.64 3.00
CA THR A 32 -8.85 -6.04 3.28
C THR A 32 -8.04 -6.94 2.36
N LEU A 33 -7.08 -7.66 2.94
CA LEU A 33 -6.32 -8.66 2.20
C LEU A 33 -7.19 -9.90 1.90
N PRO A 34 -7.10 -10.47 0.68
CA PRO A 34 -7.64 -11.78 0.36
C PRO A 34 -7.06 -12.85 1.31
N THR A 35 -7.84 -13.89 1.61
CA THR A 35 -7.45 -14.95 2.57
C THR A 35 -6.12 -15.62 2.25
N LEU A 36 -5.79 -15.78 0.97
CA LEU A 36 -4.50 -16.33 0.52
C LEU A 36 -3.32 -15.43 0.92
N ILE A 37 -3.42 -14.14 0.63
CA ILE A 37 -2.39 -13.14 0.95
C ILE A 37 -2.31 -12.97 2.47
N HIS A 38 -3.45 -12.91 3.15
CA HIS A 38 -3.50 -12.83 4.61
C HIS A 38 -2.77 -14.01 5.28
N LYS A 39 -2.98 -15.25 4.81
CA LYS A 39 -2.27 -16.42 5.35
C LYS A 39 -0.76 -16.35 5.12
N GLN A 40 -0.32 -15.77 4.01
CA GLN A 40 1.10 -15.58 3.73
C GLN A 40 1.71 -14.48 4.61
N THR A 41 0.95 -13.43 4.91
CA THR A 41 1.41 -12.29 5.72
C THR A 41 1.37 -12.56 7.21
N VAL A 42 0.50 -13.45 7.70
CA VAL A 42 0.50 -13.90 9.11
C VAL A 42 1.83 -14.56 9.50
N ASN A 43 2.57 -15.11 8.54
CA ASN A 43 3.90 -15.68 8.77
C ASN A 43 5.02 -14.62 8.77
N PHE A 44 4.70 -13.34 8.66
CA PHE A 44 5.72 -12.30 8.66
C PHE A 44 6.30 -12.13 10.06
N ILE A 45 7.61 -11.88 10.10
CA ILE A 45 8.38 -11.79 11.35
C ILE A 45 8.04 -10.49 12.12
N ASN A 46 7.51 -9.47 11.45
CA ASN A 46 7.28 -8.14 12.02
C ASN A 46 5.95 -7.53 11.55
N ASP A 47 5.21 -6.95 12.48
CA ASP A 47 3.96 -6.20 12.27
C ASP A 47 4.13 -5.07 11.24
N GLU A 48 5.26 -4.37 11.25
CA GLU A 48 5.55 -3.28 10.31
C GLU A 48 5.57 -3.78 8.86
N SER A 49 6.09 -4.99 8.66
CA SER A 49 6.13 -5.65 7.35
C SER A 49 4.72 -5.97 6.86
N PHE A 50 3.82 -6.35 7.78
CA PHE A 50 2.42 -6.60 7.46
C PHE A 50 1.72 -5.30 7.07
N ILE A 51 1.93 -4.22 7.83
CA ILE A 51 1.34 -2.90 7.57
C ILE A 51 1.75 -2.41 6.18
N ILE A 52 3.05 -2.47 5.86
CA ILE A 52 3.56 -2.02 4.57
C ILE A 52 3.04 -2.86 3.41
N LEU A 53 3.02 -4.19 3.56
CA LEU A 53 2.47 -5.02 2.49
C LEU A 53 0.99 -4.74 2.28
N THR A 54 0.23 -4.50 3.34
CA THR A 54 -1.19 -4.12 3.27
C THR A 54 -1.37 -2.77 2.57
N LEU A 55 -0.55 -1.77 2.89
CA LEU A 55 -0.55 -0.46 2.22
C LEU A 55 -0.22 -0.59 0.73
N MET A 56 0.88 -1.27 0.40
CA MET A 56 1.29 -1.52 -0.98
C MET A 56 0.19 -2.25 -1.76
N PHE A 57 -0.48 -3.21 -1.12
CA PHE A 57 -1.58 -3.95 -1.74
C PHE A 57 -2.79 -3.04 -2.00
N GLY A 58 -3.25 -2.33 -0.97
CA GLY A 58 -4.41 -1.44 -1.04
C GLY A 58 -4.20 -0.32 -2.05
N TYR A 59 -3.06 0.38 -1.99
CA TYR A 59 -2.76 1.50 -2.89
C TYR A 59 -2.71 1.04 -4.33
N PHE A 60 -2.05 -0.09 -4.61
CA PHE A 60 -2.03 -0.65 -5.96
C PHE A 60 -3.41 -1.12 -6.42
N LYS A 61 -4.29 -1.61 -5.53
CA LYS A 61 -5.68 -1.98 -5.91
C LYS A 61 -6.48 -0.76 -6.41
N VAL A 62 -6.15 0.44 -5.93
CA VAL A 62 -6.77 1.70 -6.37
C VAL A 62 -6.09 2.24 -7.63
N THR A 63 -4.76 2.34 -7.62
CA THR A 63 -4.02 3.13 -8.62
C THR A 63 -3.29 2.31 -9.67
N ASN A 64 -3.23 0.97 -9.51
CA ASN A 64 -2.38 0.05 -10.27
C ASN A 64 -0.89 0.43 -10.24
N LYS A 65 -0.43 1.09 -9.18
CA LYS A 65 0.97 1.51 -9.00
C LYS A 65 1.49 1.24 -7.61
N PHE A 66 2.81 1.21 -7.52
CA PHE A 66 3.54 1.16 -6.27
C PHE A 66 4.07 2.54 -5.94
N PHE A 67 4.03 2.88 -4.65
CA PHE A 67 4.54 4.13 -4.12
C PHE A 67 5.71 3.86 -3.19
N GLU A 68 6.55 4.86 -3.01
CA GLU A 68 7.63 4.85 -2.03
C GLU A 68 7.06 4.85 -0.61
N LEU A 69 7.78 4.24 0.34
CA LEU A 69 7.32 4.10 1.73
C LEU A 69 7.02 5.45 2.38
N ASN A 70 7.80 6.48 2.04
CA ASN A 70 7.63 7.84 2.54
C ASN A 70 6.36 8.54 2.02
N SER A 71 5.70 7.95 1.02
CA SER A 71 4.45 8.48 0.43
C SER A 71 3.20 7.96 1.12
N PHE A 72 3.33 7.02 2.06
CA PHE A 72 2.19 6.43 2.75
C PHE A 72 1.61 7.39 3.79
N SER A 73 0.28 7.47 3.82
CA SER A 73 -0.42 8.32 4.76
C SER A 73 -0.35 7.76 6.19
N PRO A 74 -0.04 8.59 7.21
CA PRO A 74 -0.06 8.16 8.61
C PRO A 74 -1.47 7.80 9.10
N ILE A 75 -2.51 8.29 8.42
CA ILE A 75 -3.90 7.91 8.72
C ILE A 75 -4.14 6.46 8.29
N ASP A 76 -3.62 6.08 7.13
CA ASP A 76 -3.81 4.74 6.58
C ASP A 76 -2.96 3.70 7.33
N THR A 77 -1.73 4.05 7.74
CA THR A 77 -0.90 3.19 8.61
C THR A 77 -1.62 2.91 9.93
N LYS A 78 -2.17 3.95 10.57
CA LYS A 78 -2.94 3.84 11.81
C LYS A 78 -4.18 2.98 11.62
N PHE A 79 -4.95 3.22 10.56
CA PHE A 79 -6.15 2.44 10.25
C PHE A 79 -5.85 0.94 10.14
N ILE A 80 -4.76 0.57 9.46
CA ILE A 80 -4.35 -0.84 9.32
C ILE A 80 -3.89 -1.40 10.65
N SER A 81 -3.12 -0.63 11.44
CA SER A 81 -2.68 -1.02 12.78
C SER A 81 -3.87 -1.36 13.68
N ASP A 82 -4.87 -0.48 13.71
CA ASP A 82 -6.08 -0.64 14.52
C ASP A 82 -6.91 -1.85 14.03
N LYS A 83 -7.06 -2.01 12.72
CA LYS A 83 -7.83 -3.10 12.10
C LYS A 83 -7.25 -4.49 12.40
N TYR A 84 -5.93 -4.62 12.33
CA TYR A 84 -5.25 -5.90 12.48
C TYR A 84 -4.66 -6.12 13.88
N GLN A 85 -4.92 -5.19 14.82
CA GLN A 85 -4.41 -5.22 16.20
C GLN A 85 -2.87 -5.33 16.26
N LEU A 86 -2.20 -4.59 15.37
CA LEU A 86 -0.75 -4.61 15.24
C LEU A 86 -0.12 -3.52 16.12
N SER A 87 1.14 -3.72 16.49
CA SER A 87 1.95 -2.70 17.15
C SER A 87 2.14 -1.46 16.28
N THR A 88 2.30 -0.30 16.92
CA THR A 88 2.40 1.00 16.26
C THR A 88 3.59 1.05 15.31
N PHE A 89 3.32 1.42 14.06
CA PHE A 89 4.31 1.58 13.01
C PHE A 89 5.24 2.79 13.28
N ASP A 90 6.55 2.55 13.32
CA ASP A 90 7.54 3.63 13.25
C ASP A 90 7.85 3.95 11.78
N SER A 91 7.68 5.21 11.37
CA SER A 91 7.96 5.65 10.00
C SER A 91 9.44 5.56 9.61
N ASN A 92 10.35 5.32 10.57
CA ASN A 92 11.79 5.25 10.33
C ASN A 92 12.29 3.88 9.80
N VAL A 93 11.38 2.94 9.54
CA VAL A 93 11.76 1.59 9.15
C VAL A 93 12.23 1.58 7.70
N THR A 94 13.52 1.34 7.52
CA THR A 94 14.16 1.21 6.20
C THR A 94 14.08 -0.22 5.73
N PHE A 95 13.27 -0.47 4.70
CA PHE A 95 13.21 -1.78 4.05
C PHE A 95 14.23 -1.87 2.92
N THR A 96 14.89 -3.02 2.82
CA THR A 96 15.77 -3.30 1.68
C THR A 96 14.94 -3.45 0.40
N SER A 97 15.51 -3.01 -0.73
CA SER A 97 14.89 -3.11 -2.05
C SER A 97 14.45 -4.54 -2.41
N ARG A 98 15.16 -5.54 -1.88
CA ARG A 98 14.85 -6.97 -2.04
C ARG A 98 13.52 -7.36 -1.37
N THR A 99 13.20 -6.80 -0.20
CA THR A 99 11.93 -7.06 0.49
C THR A 99 10.75 -6.48 -0.29
N ILE A 100 10.90 -5.23 -0.76
CA ILE A 100 9.90 -4.57 -1.61
C ILE A 100 9.66 -5.38 -2.89
N GLN A 101 10.73 -5.89 -3.52
CA GLN A 101 10.63 -6.68 -4.75
C GLN A 101 9.91 -8.02 -4.51
N ARG A 102 10.15 -8.70 -3.38
CA ARG A 102 9.41 -9.91 -2.99
C ARG A 102 7.92 -9.65 -2.79
N TYR A 103 7.56 -8.52 -2.17
CA TYR A 103 6.15 -8.14 -2.00
C TYR A 103 5.45 -7.88 -3.32
N LYS A 104 6.14 -7.28 -4.30
CA LYS A 104 5.62 -7.15 -5.67
C LYS A 104 5.36 -8.51 -6.33
N GLN A 105 6.21 -9.51 -6.07
CA GLN A 105 6.07 -10.86 -6.64
C GLN A 105 4.96 -11.69 -5.99
N LEU A 106 4.73 -11.55 -4.67
CA LEU A 106 3.67 -12.27 -3.94
C LEU A 106 2.26 -12.02 -4.50
N ARG A 107 2.05 -10.93 -5.23
CA ARG A 107 0.78 -10.58 -5.85
C ARG A 107 0.62 -11.08 -7.29
N LEU A 108 1.70 -11.46 -7.96
CA LEU A 108 1.73 -11.86 -9.36
C LEU A 108 1.52 -13.38 -9.59
N ASN A 109 1.47 -14.17 -8.51
CA ASN A 109 1.16 -15.60 -8.51
C ASN A 109 -0.21 -15.85 -7.88
#